data_AF-A0A1Q9USZ6-F1
#
_entry.id   AF-A0A1Q9USZ6-F1
#
_cell.length_a   1.000
_cell.length_b   1.000
_cell.length_c   1.000
_cell.angle_alpha   90.00
_cell.angle_beta   90.00
_cell.angle_gamma   90.00
#
_symmetry.space_group_name_H-M   'P 1'
#
loop_
_entity.id
_entity.type
_entity.pdbx_description
1 polymer ?
#
loop_
_entity_poly.entity_id
_entity_poly.type
_entity_poly.pdbx_seq_one_letter_code
_entity_poly.pdbx_strand_id
1 'polypeptide(L)'
;MRAGISLLGAEPDVVIVHRDADNAGVPARRAEITDGVTEVSATLTCCPVIPIRMTEAWLLLDDGAIRRVAGNPKGKSDLGLPHPREVERIADPKQRLRDALLAAADKTGRRRERGANRFDSHRRQLLERLDPHGPISRLDGWNRLVEDVDRIVDLWRSA
;
A
#
# COMPACT_ATOMS: atom_id res chain seq x y z
N MET A 1 2.08 18.71 -5.46
CA MET A 1 2.96 19.02 -4.31
C MET A 1 2.88 20.49 -3.90
N ARG A 2 3.21 21.46 -4.78
CA ARG A 2 3.12 22.91 -4.54
C ARG A 2 1.82 23.37 -3.86
N ALA A 3 0.66 22.96 -4.40
CA ALA A 3 -0.64 23.28 -3.80
C ALA A 3 -0.82 22.71 -2.39
N GLY A 4 -0.33 21.49 -2.12
CA GLY A 4 -0.43 20.85 -0.80
C GLY A 4 0.41 21.57 0.25
N ILE A 5 1.65 21.94 -0.09
CA ILE A 5 2.52 22.73 0.80
C ILE A 5 1.92 24.11 1.06
N SER A 6 1.38 24.77 0.02
CA SER A 6 0.70 26.06 0.19
C SER A 6 -0.51 25.97 1.13
N LEU A 7 -1.25 24.85 1.12
CA LEU A 7 -2.39 24.64 2.00
C LEU A 7 -2.00 24.38 3.47
N LEU A 8 -0.80 23.86 3.72
CA LEU A 8 -0.27 23.67 5.08
C LEU A 8 0.04 25.00 5.77
N GLY A 9 0.28 26.07 5.00
CA GLY A 9 0.62 27.40 5.53
C GLY A 9 2.03 27.53 6.11
N ALA A 10 2.81 26.46 6.09
CA ALA A 10 4.21 26.40 6.48
C ALA A 10 4.94 25.33 5.64
N GLU A 11 6.26 25.47 5.52
CA GLU A 11 7.07 24.43 4.87
C GLU A 11 7.19 23.21 5.79
N PRO A 12 6.78 22.01 5.34
CA PRO A 12 6.94 20.83 6.13
C PRO A 12 8.40 20.42 6.21
N ASP A 13 8.75 19.82 7.33
CA ASP A 13 10.01 19.17 7.61
C ASP A 13 10.36 18.03 6.62
N VAL A 14 9.38 17.15 6.39
CA VAL A 14 9.48 15.99 5.50
C VAL A 14 8.18 15.84 4.72
N VAL A 15 8.30 15.55 3.42
CA VAL A 15 7.16 15.15 2.59
C VAL A 15 7.25 13.67 2.25
N ILE A 16 6.20 12.93 2.58
CA ILE A 16 6.06 11.53 2.17
C ILE A 16 5.25 11.49 0.88
N VAL A 17 5.81 10.92 -0.18
CA VAL A 17 5.17 10.84 -1.50
C VAL A 17 4.94 9.38 -1.87
N HIS A 18 3.68 8.95 -1.83
CA HIS A 18 3.30 7.62 -2.30
C HIS A 18 3.03 7.59 -3.80
N ARG A 19 3.69 6.68 -4.52
CA ARG A 19 3.46 6.45 -5.95
C ARG A 19 3.69 5.00 -6.32
N ASP A 20 2.71 4.35 -6.95
CA ASP A 20 2.90 2.99 -7.45
C ASP A 20 4.00 2.96 -8.53
N ALA A 21 4.82 1.91 -8.53
CA ALA A 21 5.86 1.72 -9.55
C ALA A 21 5.31 1.69 -10.99
N ASP A 22 4.05 1.27 -11.15
CA ASP A 22 3.34 1.06 -12.43
C ASP A 22 4.24 0.39 -13.50
N ASN A 23 3.96 0.60 -14.80
CA ASN A 23 4.77 0.02 -15.87
C ASN A 23 6.13 0.72 -16.06
N ALA A 24 6.32 1.91 -15.49
CA ALA A 24 7.59 2.63 -15.61
C ALA A 24 8.67 2.14 -14.62
N GLY A 25 8.25 1.48 -13.54
CA GLY A 25 9.13 0.91 -12.54
C GLY A 25 9.65 1.90 -11.50
N VAL A 26 10.28 1.36 -10.46
CA VAL A 26 10.76 2.12 -9.29
C VAL A 26 11.75 3.24 -9.65
N PRO A 27 12.76 3.05 -10.53
CA PRO A 27 13.73 4.11 -10.83
C PRO A 27 13.08 5.34 -11.48
N ALA A 28 12.19 5.12 -12.45
CA ALA A 28 11.52 6.22 -13.15
C ALA A 28 10.59 7.01 -12.21
N ARG A 29 9.82 6.31 -11.37
CA ARG A 29 8.96 6.96 -10.37
C ARG A 29 9.75 7.69 -9.29
N ARG A 30 10.94 7.20 -8.92
CA ARG A 30 11.83 7.88 -7.98
C ARG A 30 12.35 9.19 -8.57
N ALA A 31 12.82 9.17 -9.82
CA ALA A 31 13.24 10.39 -10.52
C ALA A 31 12.10 11.41 -10.59
N GLU A 32 10.90 10.98 -11.01
CA GLU A 32 9.70 11.84 -11.04
C GLU A 32 9.41 12.52 -9.70
N ILE A 33 9.50 11.77 -8.59
CA ILE A 33 9.29 12.33 -7.25
C ILE A 33 10.41 13.32 -6.91
N THR A 34 11.67 12.94 -7.07
CA THR A 34 12.82 13.79 -6.74
C THR A 34 12.80 15.11 -7.52
N ASP A 35 12.55 15.04 -8.83
CA ASP A 35 12.48 16.20 -9.71
C ASP A 35 11.31 17.12 -9.28
N GLY A 36 10.14 16.54 -9.01
CA GLY A 36 8.96 17.28 -8.58
C GLY A 36 9.10 17.93 -7.19
N VAL A 37 9.86 17.33 -6.28
CA VAL A 37 10.18 17.93 -4.97
C VAL A 37 11.15 19.09 -5.17
N THR A 38 12.22 18.87 -5.92
CA THR A 38 13.28 19.86 -6.15
C THR A 38 12.73 21.12 -6.84
N GLU A 39 11.76 20.97 -7.75
CA GLU A 39 11.09 22.10 -8.41
C GLU A 39 10.24 22.95 -7.44
N VAL A 40 9.81 22.38 -6.32
CA VAL A 40 9.03 23.09 -5.30
C VAL A 40 9.93 23.69 -4.22
N SER A 41 10.89 22.92 -3.71
CA SER A 41 11.87 23.36 -2.72
C SER A 41 13.07 22.41 -2.74
N ALA A 42 14.27 22.97 -2.93
CA ALA A 42 15.52 22.21 -2.92
C ALA A 42 15.95 21.77 -1.51
N THR A 43 15.40 22.39 -0.47
CA THR A 43 15.70 22.09 0.94
C THR A 43 14.73 21.07 1.54
N LEU A 44 13.66 20.74 0.83
CA LEU A 44 12.62 19.86 1.34
C LEU A 44 13.08 18.41 1.33
N THR A 45 13.06 17.78 2.51
CA THR A 45 13.36 16.35 2.63
C THR A 45 12.18 15.53 2.11
N CYS A 46 12.43 14.59 1.19
CA CYS A 46 11.39 13.73 0.62
C CYS A 46 11.59 12.25 0.95
N CYS A 47 10.51 11.60 1.36
CA CYS A 47 10.38 10.15 1.47
C CYS A 47 9.53 9.57 0.34
N PRO A 48 10.15 9.09 -0.76
CA PRO A 48 9.41 8.37 -1.79
C PRO A 48 8.98 6.99 -1.26
N VAL A 49 7.67 6.74 -1.28
CA VAL A 49 7.06 5.44 -0.95
C VAL A 49 6.59 4.82 -2.26
N ILE A 50 7.41 3.95 -2.83
CA ILE A 50 7.15 3.33 -4.14
C ILE A 50 7.06 1.80 -3.97
N PRO A 51 5.85 1.25 -3.79
CA PRO A 51 5.69 -0.20 -3.71
C PRO A 51 6.07 -0.86 -5.04
N ILE A 52 6.78 -2.00 -4.99
CA ILE A 52 7.14 -2.82 -6.18
C ILE A 52 5.87 -3.23 -6.94
N ARG A 53 4.84 -3.59 -6.19
CA ARG A 53 3.50 -3.88 -6.67
C ARG A 53 2.54 -3.30 -5.64
N MET A 54 1.56 -2.51 -6.08
CA MET A 54 0.59 -1.74 -5.28
C MET A 54 0.34 -2.30 -3.87
N THR A 55 0.13 -1.45 -2.88
CA THR A 55 -0.08 -1.85 -1.46
C THR A 55 -1.07 -3.00 -1.24
N GLU A 56 -2.08 -3.16 -2.11
CA GLU A 56 -3.03 -4.27 -2.08
C GLU A 56 -2.38 -5.66 -2.20
N ALA A 57 -1.20 -5.75 -2.83
CA ALA A 57 -0.42 -6.99 -2.87
C ALA A 57 -0.12 -7.45 -1.45
N TRP A 58 0.41 -6.57 -0.60
CA TRP A 58 0.77 -6.92 0.78
C TRP A 58 -0.44 -7.37 1.61
N LEU A 59 -1.62 -6.81 1.33
CA LEU A 59 -2.87 -7.15 2.03
C LEU A 59 -3.34 -8.59 1.75
N LEU A 60 -2.89 -9.22 0.66
CA LEU A 60 -3.22 -10.60 0.31
C LEU A 60 -2.54 -11.64 1.20
N LEU A 61 -1.61 -11.24 2.07
CA LEU A 61 -0.88 -12.16 2.96
C LEU A 61 -1.63 -12.52 4.24
N ASP A 62 -2.73 -11.85 4.58
CA ASP A 62 -3.48 -12.08 5.82
C ASP A 62 -4.92 -12.53 5.55
N ASP A 63 -5.10 -13.85 5.37
CA ASP A 63 -6.42 -14.50 5.27
C ASP A 63 -7.34 -14.11 6.44
N GLY A 64 -6.79 -14.08 7.66
CA GLY A 64 -7.55 -13.76 8.87
C GLY A 64 -8.09 -12.34 8.86
N ALA A 65 -7.28 -11.36 8.46
CA ALA A 65 -7.71 -9.97 8.34
C ALA A 65 -8.75 -9.80 7.23
N ILE A 66 -8.57 -10.46 6.08
CA ILE A 66 -9.55 -10.45 4.98
C ILE A 66 -10.90 -10.99 5.48
N ARG A 67 -10.93 -12.13 6.17
CA ARG A 67 -12.15 -12.71 6.73
C ARG A 67 -12.82 -11.81 7.77
N ARG A 68 -12.04 -11.20 8.66
CA ARG A 68 -12.54 -10.24 9.67
C ARG A 68 -13.20 -9.04 9.00
N VAL A 69 -12.51 -8.41 8.05
CA VAL A 69 -12.99 -7.22 7.33
C VAL A 69 -14.21 -7.56 6.45
N ALA A 70 -14.24 -8.75 5.84
CA ALA A 70 -15.39 -9.23 5.07
C ALA A 70 -16.62 -9.58 5.95
N GLY A 71 -16.50 -9.51 7.29
CA GLY A 71 -17.58 -9.80 8.22
C GLY A 71 -17.88 -11.28 8.40
N ASN A 72 -16.93 -12.16 8.05
CA ASN A 72 -17.07 -13.61 8.17
C ASN A 72 -15.78 -14.25 8.73
N PRO A 73 -15.38 -13.93 9.98
CA PRO A 73 -14.10 -14.33 10.56
C PRO A 73 -13.91 -15.86 10.68
N LYS A 74 -15.01 -16.63 10.70
CA LYS A 74 -15.00 -18.10 10.78
C LYS A 74 -15.32 -18.77 9.44
N GLY A 75 -15.38 -18.01 8.35
CA GLY A 75 -15.63 -18.52 7.01
C GLY A 75 -14.57 -19.53 6.59
N LYS A 76 -14.94 -20.48 5.73
CA LYS A 76 -14.06 -21.55 5.24
C LYS A 76 -13.91 -21.58 3.71
N SER A 77 -14.52 -20.60 3.03
CA SER A 77 -14.36 -20.44 1.58
C SER A 77 -12.90 -20.28 1.22
N ASP A 78 -12.50 -20.92 0.12
CA ASP A 78 -11.21 -20.64 -0.51
C ASP A 78 -11.21 -19.20 -1.04
N LEU A 79 -10.22 -18.42 -0.60
CA LEU A 79 -10.08 -17.02 -0.98
C LEU A 79 -9.22 -16.84 -2.24
N GLY A 80 -8.59 -17.92 -2.74
CA GLY A 80 -7.68 -17.86 -3.88
C GLY A 80 -6.47 -16.97 -3.62
N LEU A 81 -5.96 -16.96 -2.39
CA LEU A 81 -4.79 -16.17 -2.01
C LEU A 81 -3.53 -16.77 -2.65
N PRO A 82 -2.61 -15.90 -3.12
CA PRO A 82 -1.36 -16.34 -3.72
C PRO A 82 -0.40 -16.92 -2.68
N HIS A 83 0.60 -17.66 -3.14
CA HIS A 83 1.73 -17.97 -2.29
C HIS A 83 2.51 -16.67 -1.95
N PRO A 84 3.03 -16.48 -0.72
CA PRO A 84 3.68 -15.23 -0.33
C PRO A 84 4.79 -14.75 -1.27
N ARG A 85 5.57 -15.68 -1.83
CA ARG A 85 6.66 -15.39 -2.80
C ARG A 85 6.18 -14.86 -4.15
N GLU A 86 4.88 -14.93 -4.43
CA GLU A 86 4.29 -14.53 -5.71
C GLU A 86 3.49 -13.24 -5.60
N VAL A 87 3.25 -12.76 -4.37
CA VAL A 87 2.28 -11.69 -4.12
C VAL A 87 2.63 -10.39 -4.84
N GLU A 88 3.92 -10.04 -4.90
CA GLU A 88 4.41 -8.84 -5.59
C GLU A 88 4.54 -9.02 -7.11
N ARG A 89 4.30 -10.24 -7.63
CA ARG A 89 4.27 -10.54 -9.07
C ARG A 89 2.87 -10.52 -9.66
N ILE A 90 1.84 -10.36 -8.84
CA ILE A 90 0.45 -10.35 -9.31
C ILE A 90 0.23 -9.12 -10.18
N ALA A 91 -0.28 -9.34 -11.40
CA ALA A 91 -0.51 -8.27 -12.36
C ALA A 91 -1.47 -7.20 -11.80
N ASP A 92 -2.62 -7.63 -11.28
CA ASP A 92 -3.64 -6.78 -10.67
C ASP A 92 -3.96 -7.23 -9.23
N PRO A 93 -3.17 -6.80 -8.24
CA PRO A 93 -3.41 -7.16 -6.84
C PRO A 93 -4.71 -6.54 -6.30
N LYS A 94 -5.17 -5.42 -6.87
CA LYS A 94 -6.39 -4.74 -6.44
C LYS A 94 -7.62 -5.56 -6.80
N GLN A 95 -7.67 -6.08 -8.03
CA GLN A 95 -8.72 -7.00 -8.43
C GLN A 95 -8.64 -8.31 -7.62
N ARG A 96 -7.45 -8.88 -7.42
CA ARG A 96 -7.29 -10.08 -6.60
C ARG A 96 -7.81 -9.89 -5.17
N LEU A 97 -7.54 -8.73 -4.56
CA LEU A 97 -8.04 -8.40 -3.22
C LEU A 97 -9.56 -8.22 -3.20
N ARG A 98 -10.16 -7.61 -4.23
CA ARG A 98 -11.63 -7.53 -4.39
C ARG A 98 -12.24 -8.93 -4.38
N ASP A 99 -11.67 -9.84 -5.16
CA ASP A 99 -12.18 -11.21 -5.29
C ASP A 99 -12.05 -11.98 -3.97
N ALA A 100 -10.91 -11.87 -3.28
CA ALA A 100 -10.70 -12.48 -1.96
C ALA A 100 -11.70 -11.96 -0.91
N LEU A 101 -11.96 -10.65 -0.88
CA LEU A 101 -12.96 -10.06 0.03
C LEU A 101 -14.38 -10.56 -0.25
N LEU A 102 -14.76 -10.69 -1.53
CA LEU A 102 -16.06 -11.21 -1.93
C LEU A 102 -16.21 -12.71 -1.63
N ALA A 103 -15.15 -13.49 -1.85
CA ALA A 103 -15.11 -14.91 -1.49
C ALA A 103 -15.20 -15.10 0.04
N ALA A 104 -14.51 -14.26 0.82
CA ALA A 104 -14.54 -14.32 2.28
C ALA A 104 -15.92 -13.99 2.84
N ALA A 105 -16.61 -12.99 2.27
CA ALA A 105 -17.96 -12.61 2.71
C ALA A 105 -18.99 -13.74 2.52
N ASP A 106 -18.76 -14.61 1.53
CA ASP A 106 -19.61 -15.76 1.18
C ASP A 106 -21.09 -15.37 1.05
N LYS A 107 -21.34 -14.31 0.27
CA LYS A 107 -22.68 -13.78 -0.03
C LYS A 107 -22.97 -13.86 -1.52
N THR A 108 -24.26 -13.99 -1.83
CA THR A 108 -24.80 -14.03 -3.19
C THR A 108 -25.78 -12.88 -3.47
N GLY A 109 -26.09 -12.65 -4.74
CA GLY A 109 -27.05 -11.64 -5.21
C GLY A 109 -26.79 -10.23 -4.65
N ARG A 110 -27.87 -9.54 -4.25
CA ARG A 110 -27.82 -8.16 -3.73
C ARG A 110 -26.86 -7.97 -2.54
N ARG A 111 -26.65 -9.01 -1.72
CA ARG A 111 -25.70 -8.94 -0.59
C ARG A 111 -24.25 -8.94 -1.08
N ARG A 112 -23.94 -9.69 -2.16
CA ARG A 112 -22.63 -9.68 -2.81
C ARG A 112 -22.34 -8.31 -3.43
N GLU A 113 -23.29 -7.74 -4.16
CA GLU A 113 -23.17 -6.40 -4.78
C GLU A 113 -22.86 -5.32 -3.74
N ARG A 114 -23.58 -5.33 -2.61
CA ARG A 114 -23.30 -4.42 -1.49
C ARG A 114 -21.88 -4.59 -0.94
N GLY A 115 -21.36 -5.82 -0.90
CA GLY A 115 -19.98 -6.10 -0.51
C GLY A 115 -18.97 -5.53 -1.51
N ALA A 116 -19.23 -5.67 -2.81
CA ALA A 116 -18.37 -5.13 -3.87
C ALA A 116 -18.24 -3.60 -3.77
N ASN A 117 -19.34 -2.91 -3.46
CA ASN A 117 -19.38 -1.46 -3.27
C ASN A 117 -18.65 -0.97 -2.00
N ARG A 118 -18.26 -1.87 -1.10
CA ARG A 118 -17.52 -1.54 0.14
C ARG A 118 -16.02 -1.73 0.02
N PHE A 119 -15.50 -2.06 -1.17
CA PHE A 119 -14.08 -2.38 -1.34
C PHE A 119 -13.15 -1.31 -0.76
N ASP A 120 -13.36 -0.02 -1.03
CA ASP A 120 -12.44 1.02 -0.55
C ASP A 120 -12.44 1.14 0.98
N SER A 121 -13.59 0.92 1.61
CA SER A 121 -13.71 0.87 3.08
C SER A 121 -13.00 -0.38 3.64
N HIS A 122 -13.18 -1.54 3.00
CA HIS A 122 -12.50 -2.78 3.41
C HIS A 122 -10.98 -2.67 3.25
N ARG A 123 -10.51 -2.15 2.12
CA ARG A 123 -9.10 -1.89 1.85
C ARG A 123 -8.49 -0.98 2.93
N ARG A 124 -9.19 0.09 3.31
CA ARG A 124 -8.74 0.97 4.41
C ARG A 124 -8.61 0.20 5.73
N GLN A 125 -9.63 -0.57 6.12
CA GLN A 125 -9.59 -1.37 7.34
C GLN A 125 -8.47 -2.42 7.34
N LEU A 126 -8.13 -2.97 6.17
CA LEU A 126 -7.01 -3.89 6.03
C LEU A 126 -5.67 -3.16 6.22
N LEU A 127 -5.50 -1.97 5.64
CA LEU A 127 -4.29 -1.14 5.84
C LEU A 127 -4.11 -0.76 7.31
N GLU A 128 -5.18 -0.38 8.01
CA GLU A 128 -5.17 -0.08 9.46
C GLU A 128 -4.81 -1.29 10.33
N ARG A 129 -4.93 -2.51 9.78
CA ARG A 129 -4.64 -3.78 10.46
C ARG A 129 -3.33 -4.41 10.03
N LEU A 130 -2.65 -3.80 9.06
CA LEU A 130 -1.43 -4.32 8.50
C LEU A 130 -0.39 -4.40 9.61
N ASP A 131 0.13 -5.60 9.87
CA ASP A 131 1.18 -5.83 10.85
C ASP A 131 2.56 -5.60 10.19
N PRO A 132 3.29 -4.52 10.55
CA PRO A 132 4.61 -4.19 10.00
C PRO A 132 5.66 -5.28 10.24
N HIS A 133 5.48 -6.09 11.28
CA HIS A 133 6.39 -7.17 11.67
C HIS A 133 5.85 -8.55 11.28
N GLY A 134 4.69 -8.59 10.65
CA GLY A 134 4.00 -9.79 10.24
C GLY A 134 4.56 -10.37 8.93
N PRO A 135 3.72 -11.06 8.13
CA PRO A 135 4.15 -11.71 6.89
C PRO A 135 4.80 -10.77 5.86
N ILE A 136 4.44 -9.47 5.87
CA ILE A 136 4.97 -8.48 4.92
C ILE A 136 6.45 -8.18 5.12
N SER A 137 7.00 -8.41 6.33
CA SER A 137 8.42 -8.22 6.65
C SER A 137 9.36 -9.11 5.81
N ARG A 138 8.81 -10.10 5.10
CA ARG A 138 9.54 -11.01 4.22
C ARG A 138 9.50 -10.59 2.75
N LEU A 139 8.81 -9.49 2.43
CA LEU A 139 8.68 -8.99 1.07
C LEU A 139 9.78 -7.99 0.74
N ASP A 140 10.34 -8.12 -0.46
CA ASP A 140 11.39 -7.22 -0.95
C ASP A 140 10.87 -5.78 -1.05
N GLY A 141 9.62 -5.59 -1.51
CA GLY A 141 9.02 -4.26 -1.61
C GLY A 141 8.79 -3.60 -0.26
N TRP A 142 8.46 -4.37 0.78
CA TRP A 142 8.32 -3.87 2.14
C TRP A 142 9.68 -3.50 2.74
N ASN A 143 10.68 -4.38 2.63
CA ASN A 143 12.02 -4.13 3.17
C ASN A 143 12.65 -2.90 2.51
N ARG A 144 12.46 -2.72 1.19
CA ARG A 144 12.91 -1.52 0.49
C ARG A 144 12.24 -0.24 1.00
N LEU A 145 10.94 -0.29 1.34
CA LEU A 145 10.25 0.84 1.95
C LEU A 145 10.88 1.18 3.31
N VAL A 146 11.11 0.18 4.16
CA VAL A 146 11.74 0.38 5.47
C VAL A 146 13.13 0.99 5.32
N GLU A 147 13.97 0.46 4.42
CA GLU A 147 15.30 1.00 4.11
C GLU A 147 15.25 2.46 3.61
N ASP A 148 14.25 2.81 2.79
CA ASP A 148 14.07 4.19 2.31
C ASP A 148 13.70 5.13 3.46
N VAL A 149 12.86 4.69 4.40
CA VAL A 149 12.49 5.46 5.60
C VAL A 149 13.70 5.63 6.52
N ASP A 150 14.43 4.55 6.81
CA ASP A 150 15.60 4.58 7.69
C ASP A 150 16.67 5.54 7.17
N ARG A 151 16.94 5.51 5.85
CA ARG A 151 17.88 6.45 5.20
C ARG A 151 17.50 7.91 5.47
N ILE A 152 16.22 8.22 5.46
CA ILE A 152 15.74 9.59 5.65
C ILE A 152 15.84 10.00 7.10
N VAL A 153 15.50 9.10 8.03
CA VAL A 153 15.70 9.32 9.46
C VAL A 153 17.17 9.58 9.78
N ASP A 154 18.09 8.82 9.18
CA ASP A 154 19.53 8.99 9.37
C ASP A 154 20.06 10.32 8.82
N LEU A 155 19.60 10.74 7.63
CA LEU A 155 19.89 12.06 7.07
C LEU A 155 19.44 13.17 8.03
N TRP A 156 18.26 12.99 8.62
CA TRP A 156 17.67 13.96 9.54
C TRP A 156 18.39 14.06 10.88
N ARG A 157 18.87 12.94 11.42
CA ARG A 157 19.68 12.92 12.65
C ARG A 157 21.09 13.49 12.45
N SER A 158 21.55 13.55 11.21
CA SER A 158 22.89 14.02 10.85
C SER A 158 22.93 15.50 10.42
N ALA A 159 21.77 16.14 10.31
CA ALA A 159 21.59 17.56 9.98
C ALA A 159 21.48 18.42 11.24
#